data_AF-A0A0B8PIS3-F1
#
_entry.id   AF-A0A0B8PIS3-F1
#
_cell.length_a   1.000
_cell.length_b   1.000
_cell.length_c   1.000
_cell.angle_alpha   90.00
_cell.angle_beta   90.00
_cell.angle_gamma   90.00
#
_symmetry.space_group_name_H-M   'P 1'
#
loop_
_entity.id
_entity.type
_entity.pdbx_description
1 polymer ?
#
loop_
_entity_poly.entity_id
_entity_poly.type
_entity_poly.pdbx_seq_one_letter_code
_entity_poly.pdbx_strand_id
1 'polypeptide(L)' 'MPLGELIPWLKEDENRTRGEMVLLVHGYREQSSDELPEEVKRTLGILVKELPLKKAAAMTAEIYNLKKNALYKWGLET' A
#
# COMPACT_ATOMS: atom_id res chain seq x y z
N MET A 1 0.52 14.80 -7.11
CA MET A 1 1.90 15.30 -7.10
C MET A 1 2.54 14.90 -5.77
N PRO A 2 3.69 14.21 -5.77
CA PRO A 2 4.52 13.99 -4.58
C PRO A 2 4.90 15.32 -3.91
N LEU A 3 5.07 15.33 -2.58
CA LEU A 3 5.48 16.54 -1.86
C LEU A 3 6.81 17.11 -2.39
N GLY A 4 7.72 16.24 -2.83
CA GLY A 4 9.01 16.66 -3.41
C GLY A 4 8.90 17.49 -4.69
N GLU A 5 7.76 17.43 -5.40
CA GLU A 5 7.52 18.17 -6.63
C GLU A 5 6.86 19.56 -6.38
N LEU A 6 6.54 19.89 -5.13
CA LEU A 6 5.87 21.15 -4.78
C LEU A 6 6.71 22.38 -5.17
N ILE A 7 8.02 22.36 -4.95
CA ILE A 7 8.89 23.51 -5.24
C ILE A 7 8.97 23.79 -6.76
N PRO A 8 9.24 22.79 -7.62
CA PRO A 8 9.13 22.97 -9.07
C PRO A 8 7.77 23.56 -9.49
N TRP A 9 6.67 23.02 -8.97
CA TRP A 9 5.32 23.48 -9.28
C TRP A 9 5.05 24.93 -8.85
N LEU A 10 5.54 25.36 -7.68
CA LEU A 10 5.39 26.77 -7.26
C LEU A 10 6.18 27.72 -8.15
N LYS A 11 7.34 27.30 -8.68
CA LYS A 11 8.20 28.14 -9.53
C LYS A 11 7.67 28.33 -10.95
N GLU A 12 6.74 27.49 -11.40
CA GLU A 12 6.14 27.61 -12.74
C GLU A 12 5.19 28.80 -12.89
N ASP A 13 4.62 29.31 -11.79
CA ASP A 13 3.67 30.42 -11.83
C ASP A 13 3.77 31.25 -10.54
N GLU A 14 4.28 32.47 -10.68
CA GLU A 14 4.48 33.40 -9.56
C GLU A 14 3.18 33.72 -8.81
N ASN A 15 2.01 33.60 -9.45
CA ASN A 15 0.72 33.83 -8.78
C ASN A 15 0.42 32.78 -7.71
N ARG A 16 1.00 31.58 -7.80
CA ARG A 16 0.82 30.49 -6.82
C ARG A 16 1.44 30.81 -5.45
N THR A 17 2.27 31.84 -5.37
CA THR A 17 2.90 32.30 -4.13
C THR A 17 2.29 33.58 -3.57
N ARG A 18 1.28 34.15 -4.25
CA ARG A 18 0.63 35.39 -3.81
C ARG A 18 -0.52 35.07 -2.86
N GLY A 19 -0.26 35.16 -1.56
CA GLY A 19 -1.24 34.98 -0.49
C GLY A 19 -0.90 33.82 0.45
N GLU A 20 -1.84 33.47 1.32
CA GLU A 20 -1.71 32.32 2.22
C GLU A 20 -2.21 31.05 1.53
N MET A 21 -1.54 29.92 1.78
CA MET A 21 -1.97 28.60 1.27
C MET A 21 -2.03 27.58 2.39
N VAL A 22 -2.97 26.63 2.26
CA VAL A 22 -3.08 25.47 3.14
C VAL A 22 -2.67 24.23 2.37
N LEU A 23 -1.69 23.49 2.90
CA LEU A 23 -1.23 22.23 2.32
C LEU A 23 -1.83 21.05 3.10
N LEU A 24 -2.58 20.20 2.39
CA LEU A 24 -3.07 18.93 2.92
C LEU A 24 -2.15 17.80 2.47
N VAL A 25 -1.28 17.35 3.38
CA VAL A 25 -0.37 16.22 3.13
C VAL A 25 -1.05 14.93 3.60
N HIS A 26 -1.26 14.01 2.66
CA HIS A 26 -1.68 12.66 3.00
C HIS A 26 -0.45 11.84 3.38
N GLY A 27 -0.58 11.00 4.42
CA GLY A 27 0.44 10.00 4.72
C GLY A 27 0.68 9.09 3.51
N TYR A 28 1.91 8.61 3.35
CA TYR A 28 2.25 7.68 2.28
C TYR A 28 1.30 6.48 2.33
N ARG A 29 0.58 6.27 1.23
CA ARG A 29 -0.16 5.03 0.96
C ARG A 29 0.52 4.41 -0.22
N GLU A 30 1.02 3.20 -0.03
CA GLU A 30 1.53 2.38 -1.12
C GLU A 30 0.45 2.35 -2.21
N GLN A 31 0.82 2.72 -3.44
CA GLN A 31 -0.11 2.60 -4.56
C GLN A 31 -0.50 1.13 -4.63
N SER A 32 -1.80 0.86 -4.60
CA SER A 32 -2.36 -0.46 -4.80
C SER A 32 -1.92 -1.00 -6.17
N SER A 33 -0.77 -1.66 -6.21
CA SER A 33 -0.45 -2.64 -7.23
C SER A 33 -1.41 -3.81 -7.05
N ASP A 34 -1.94 -4.34 -8.14
CA ASP A 34 -2.68 -5.62 -8.10
C ASP A 34 -1.79 -6.79 -7.62
N GLU A 35 -0.48 -6.57 -7.53
CA GLU A 35 0.47 -7.51 -6.96
C GLU A 35 0.54 -7.37 -5.44
N LEU A 36 0.43 -8.52 -4.75
CA LEU A 36 0.65 -8.64 -3.32
C LEU A 36 2.09 -8.21 -2.99
N PRO A 37 2.31 -7.32 -2.00
CA PRO A 37 3.64 -6.97 -1.54
C PRO A 37 4.47 -8.21 -1.13
N GLU A 38 5.79 -8.16 -1.33
CA GLU A 38 6.68 -9.29 -1.00
C GLU A 38 6.63 -9.68 0.49
N GLU A 39 6.46 -8.70 1.39
CA GLU A 39 6.30 -8.96 2.82
C GLU A 39 5.03 -9.76 3.13
N VAL A 40 3.97 -9.51 2.36
CA VAL A 40 2.69 -10.21 2.49
C VAL A 40 2.83 -11.66 2.03
N LYS A 41 3.48 -11.90 0.89
CA LYS A 41 3.79 -13.25 0.38
C LYS A 41 4.65 -14.03 1.37
N ARG A 42 5.70 -13.40 1.92
CA ARG A 42 6.58 -14.00 2.92
C ARG A 42 5.81 -14.40 4.17
N THR A 43 4.98 -13.51 4.70
CA THR A 43 4.17 -13.80 5.90
C THR A 43 3.20 -14.95 5.65
N LEU A 44 2.48 -14.93 4.52
CA LEU A 44 1.58 -16.02 4.16
C LEU A 44 2.33 -17.36 4.02
N GLY A 45 3.48 -17.38 3.36
CA GLY A 45 4.30 -18.57 3.19
C GLY A 45 4.85 -19.14 4.50
N ILE A 46 5.12 -18.31 5.51
CA ILE A 46 5.48 -18.77 6.86
C ILE A 46 4.26 -19.37 7.56
N LEU A 47 3.12 -18.70 7.50
CA LEU A 47 1.91 -19.12 8.20
C LEU A 47 1.31 -20.42 7.65
N VAL A 48 1.41 -20.67 6.33
CA VAL A 48 0.90 -21.90 5.70
C VAL A 48 1.68 -23.15 6.14
N LYS A 49 2.93 -23.01 6.60
CA LYS A 49 3.70 -24.14 7.14
C LYS A 49 3.12 -24.67 8.45
N GLU A 50 2.52 -23.80 9.25
CA GLU A 50 2.03 -24.13 10.60
C GLU A 50 0.50 -24.20 10.68
N LEU A 51 -0.22 -23.60 9.71
CA LEU A 51 -1.66 -23.44 9.73
C LEU A 51 -2.30 -23.77 8.38
N PRO A 52 -3.57 -24.23 8.36
CA PRO A 52 -4.32 -24.38 7.12
C PRO A 52 -4.38 -23.06 6.32
N LEU A 53 -4.27 -23.15 4.99
CA LEU A 53 -4.24 -21.99 4.07
C LEU A 53 -5.33 -20.95 4.37
N LYS A 54 -6.56 -21.41 4.66
CA LYS A 54 -7.69 -20.53 4.99
C LYS A 54 -7.44 -19.66 6.23
N LYS A 55 -6.78 -20.21 7.27
CA LYS A 55 -6.42 -19.47 8.49
C LYS A 55 -5.21 -18.57 8.24
N ALA A 56 -4.19 -19.07 7.54
CA ALA A 56 -3.00 -18.29 7.18
C ALA A 56 -3.37 -17.05 6.34
N ALA A 57 -4.24 -17.20 5.34
CA ALA A 57 -4.74 -16.10 4.52
C ALA A 57 -5.60 -15.09 5.31
N ALA A 58 -6.40 -15.55 6.27
CA ALA A 58 -7.20 -14.67 7.13
C ALA A 58 -6.32 -13.83 8.06
N MET A 59 -5.34 -14.43 8.73
CA MET A 59 -4.42 -13.68 9.60
C MET A 59 -3.53 -12.72 8.81
N THR A 60 -3.03 -13.13 7.65
CA THR A 60 -2.24 -12.24 6.79
C THR A 60 -3.09 -11.05 6.30
N ALA A 61 -4.37 -11.28 6.00
CA ALA A 61 -5.32 -10.22 5.66
C ALA A 61 -5.52 -9.22 6.79
N GLU A 62 -5.61 -9.69 8.05
CA GLU A 62 -5.71 -8.81 9.23
C GLU A 62 -4.44 -8.02 9.48
N ILE A 63 -3.25 -8.65 9.40
CA ILE A 63 -1.96 -8.00 9.67
C ILE A 63 -1.71 -6.85 8.68
N TYR A 64 -2.01 -7.05 7.40
CA TYR A 64 -1.72 -6.10 6.33
C TYR A 64 -2.95 -5.31 5.86
N ASN A 65 -4.10 -5.49 6.49
CA ASN A 65 -5.38 -4.90 6.12
C ASN A 65 -5.75 -5.11 4.63
N LEU A 66 -5.51 -6.33 4.12
CA LEU A 66 -5.74 -6.74 2.73
C LEU A 66 -6.98 -7.62 2.60
N LYS A 67 -7.45 -7.83 1.36
CA LYS A 67 -8.58 -8.74 1.08
C LYS A 67 -8.13 -10.20 1.14
N LYS A 68 -8.73 -10.99 2.05
CA LYS A 68 -8.49 -12.44 2.19
C LYS A 68 -8.60 -13.23 0.87
N ASN A 69 -9.44 -12.78 -0.06
CA ASN A 69 -9.66 -13.49 -1.33
C ASN A 69 -8.42 -13.46 -2.24
N ALA A 70 -7.69 -12.34 -2.26
CA ALA A 70 -6.46 -12.22 -3.05
C ALA A 70 -5.36 -13.13 -2.49
N LEU A 71 -5.23 -13.18 -1.17
CA LEU A 71 -4.27 -14.03 -0.45
C LEU A 71 -4.57 -15.52 -0.60
N TYR A 72 -5.86 -15.89 -0.50
CA TYR A 72 -6.27 -17.27 -0.67
C TYR A 72 -6.05 -17.77 -2.11
N LYS A 73 -6.33 -16.91 -3.10
CA LYS A 73 -6.08 -17.23 -4.51
C LYS A 73 -4.59 -17.43 -4.78
N TRP A 74 -3.75 -16.50 -4.32
CA TRP A 74 -2.30 -16.61 -4.45
C TRP A 74 -1.74 -17.89 -3.82
N GLY A 75 -2.20 -18.25 -2.61
CA GLY A 75 -1.74 -19.46 -1.94
C GLY A 75 -2.33 -20.78 -2.46
N LEU A 76 -3.29 -20.74 -3.40
CA LEU A 76 -3.74 -21.91 -4.16
C LEU A 76 -3.01 -22.05 -5.50
N GLU A 77 -2.55 -20.93 -6.08
CA GLU A 77 -1.81 -20.88 -7.34
C GLU A 77 -0.30 -21.10 -7.15
N THR A 78 0.19 -21.11 -5.91
CA THR A 78 1.58 -21.40 -5.50
C THR A 78 1.73 -22.86 -5.08
#